data_AF-A0A6B2TIA5-F1
#
_entry.id   AF-A0A6B2TIA5-F1
#
_cell.length_a   1.000
_cell.length_b   1.000
_cell.length_c   1.000
_cell.angle_alpha   90.00
_cell.angle_beta   90.00
_cell.angle_gamma   90.00
#
_symmetry.space_group_name_H-M   'P 1'
#
loop_
_entity.id
_entity.type
_entity.pdbx_description
1 polymer ?
#
loop_
_entity_poly.entity_id
_entity_poly.type
_entity_poly.pdbx_seq_one_letter_code
_entity_poly.pdbx_strand_id
1 'polypeptide(L)'
;LGAAPATARSAELAALRDDFAEVSRIARRPARVTVEEDFVLSPARVAAADWQRPLEDLGPVVELLSVFDWLHDVRVITTAAFVDRFGAGARVPLAEHAEGLVQEVSRRAAVMGEVYLDGDTTALTGLGPADGSLERLHALRRRVIDATQR
;
A
#
# COMPACT_ATOMS: atom_id res chain seq x y z
N LEU A 1 25.43 12.14 -16.71
CA LEU A 1 25.08 13.21 -15.75
C LEU A 1 26.01 13.23 -14.53
N GLY A 2 26.23 12.10 -13.84
CA GLY A 2 27.05 12.07 -12.61
C GLY A 2 28.51 12.54 -12.72
N ALA A 3 29.09 12.54 -13.92
CA ALA A 3 30.47 13.01 -14.17
C ALA A 3 30.57 14.48 -14.62
N ALA A 4 29.45 15.15 -14.91
CA ALA A 4 29.45 16.55 -15.32
C ALA A 4 29.65 17.48 -14.11
N PRO A 5 30.39 18.61 -14.27
CA PRO A 5 30.49 19.63 -13.24
C PRO A 5 29.10 20.08 -12.77
N ALA A 6 28.94 20.35 -11.48
CA ALA A 6 27.65 20.75 -10.89
C ALA A 6 27.00 21.95 -11.61
N THR A 7 27.82 22.83 -12.20
CA THR A 7 27.38 24.00 -12.97
C THR A 7 26.77 23.67 -14.34
N ALA A 8 27.10 22.53 -14.94
CA ALA A 8 26.55 22.09 -16.24
C ALA A 8 25.29 21.22 -16.09
N ARG A 9 25.09 20.62 -14.92
CA ARG A 9 24.06 19.60 -14.65
C ARG A 9 22.64 20.10 -14.91
N SER A 10 22.33 21.33 -14.51
CA SER A 10 21.01 21.92 -14.74
C SER A 10 20.67 22.07 -16.23
N ALA A 11 21.67 22.40 -17.06
CA ALA A 11 21.48 22.52 -18.50
C ALA A 11 21.30 21.15 -19.17
N GLU A 12 22.07 20.14 -18.74
CA GLU A 12 21.92 18.77 -19.23
C GLU A 12 20.57 18.15 -18.87
N LEU A 13 20.08 18.36 -17.64
CA LEU A 13 18.75 17.90 -17.22
C LEU A 13 17.62 18.60 -17.98
N ALA A 14 17.77 19.89 -18.28
CA ALA A 14 16.82 20.62 -19.10
C ALA A 14 16.76 20.08 -20.53
N ALA A 15 17.92 19.85 -21.16
CA ALA A 15 17.99 19.28 -22.50
C ALA A 15 17.37 17.87 -22.56
N LEU A 16 17.66 17.02 -21.57
CA LEU A 16 17.10 15.67 -21.50
C LEU A 16 15.57 15.69 -21.36
N ARG A 17 15.04 16.61 -20.53
CA ARG A 17 13.59 16.81 -20.38
C ARG A 17 12.94 17.25 -21.70
N ASP A 18 13.58 18.13 -22.44
CA ASP A 18 13.07 18.66 -23.70
C ASP A 18 13.07 17.57 -24.78
N ASP A 19 14.11 16.73 -24.84
CA ASP A 19 14.16 15.54 -25.70
C ASP A 19 13.04 14.54 -25.38
N PHE A 20 12.80 14.26 -24.09
CA PHE A 20 11.70 13.38 -23.68
C PHE A 20 10.33 13.96 -24.03
N ALA A 21 10.14 15.28 -23.90
CA ALA A 21 8.90 15.93 -24.29
C ALA A 21 8.63 15.78 -25.80
N GLU A 22 9.67 15.90 -26.62
CA GLU A 22 9.59 15.73 -28.07
C GLU A 22 9.27 14.28 -28.45
N VAL A 23 9.92 13.30 -27.82
CA VAL A 23 9.62 11.87 -28.02
C VAL A 23 8.18 11.55 -27.61
N SER A 24 7.73 12.01 -26.44
CA SER A 24 6.34 11.84 -25.98
C SER A 24 5.33 12.45 -26.95
N ARG A 25 5.64 13.63 -27.52
CA ARG A 25 4.81 14.28 -28.55
C ARG A 25 4.72 13.44 -29.82
N ILE A 26 5.84 12.96 -30.35
CA ILE A 26 5.90 12.10 -31.55
C ILE A 26 5.12 10.80 -31.32
N ALA A 27 5.30 10.18 -30.16
CA ALA A 27 4.65 8.92 -29.79
C ALA A 27 3.15 9.07 -29.42
N ARG A 28 2.63 10.30 -29.33
CA ARG A 28 1.27 10.61 -28.84
C ARG A 28 1.00 10.01 -27.45
N ARG A 29 2.03 10.00 -26.59
CA ARG A 29 1.95 9.54 -25.21
C ARG A 29 2.11 10.76 -24.29
N PRO A 30 1.03 11.24 -23.64
CA PRO A 30 1.07 12.48 -22.87
C PRO A 30 1.78 12.36 -21.52
N ALA A 31 2.20 11.15 -21.14
CA ALA A 31 2.97 10.93 -19.92
C ALA A 31 4.31 11.67 -20.00
N ARG A 32 4.60 12.44 -18.94
CA ARG A 32 5.90 13.06 -18.75
C ARG A 32 6.85 12.01 -18.19
N VAL A 33 8.00 11.85 -18.83
CA VAL A 33 9.12 11.10 -18.25
C VAL A 33 9.85 12.04 -17.31
N THR A 34 9.79 11.78 -16.01
CA THR A 34 10.60 12.48 -15.01
C THR A 34 12.01 11.91 -15.01
N VAL A 35 12.99 12.80 -14.88
CA VAL A 35 14.39 12.44 -14.70
C VAL A 35 14.72 12.74 -13.25
N GLU A 36 15.04 11.69 -12.50
CA GLU A 36 15.34 11.77 -11.07
C GLU A 36 16.78 11.34 -10.87
N GLU A 37 17.53 12.12 -10.09
CA GLU A 37 18.90 11.77 -9.69
C GLU A 37 18.87 11.30 -8.23
N ASP A 38 19.12 10.01 -8.03
CA ASP A 38 19.26 9.43 -6.69
C ASP A 38 20.72 9.45 -6.26
N PHE A 39 21.03 10.26 -5.25
CA PHE A 39 22.35 10.29 -4.64
C PHE A 39 22.49 9.14 -3.65
N VAL A 40 23.14 8.07 -4.09
CA VAL A 40 23.46 6.93 -3.23
C VAL A 40 24.83 7.15 -2.60
N LEU A 41 24.90 7.09 -1.27
CA LEU A 41 26.17 7.07 -0.55
C LEU A 41 26.85 5.71 -0.73
N SER A 42 28.17 5.70 -0.84
CA SER A 42 28.94 4.46 -0.80
C SER A 42 28.65 3.70 0.51
N PRO A 43 28.52 2.37 0.46
CA PRO A 43 28.30 1.58 1.66
C PRO A 43 29.35 1.87 2.74
N ALA A 44 28.90 2.14 3.96
CA ALA A 44 29.76 2.36 5.12
C ALA A 44 29.65 1.18 6.10
N ARG A 45 30.76 0.85 6.77
CA ARG A 45 30.72 -0.10 7.88
C ARG A 45 30.14 0.60 9.12
N VAL A 46 29.18 -0.05 9.77
CA VAL A 46 28.57 0.42 11.02
C VAL A 46 28.98 -0.49 12.18
N ALA A 47 29.12 0.08 13.38
CA ALA A 47 29.46 -0.68 14.58
C ALA A 47 28.25 -1.50 15.05
N ALA A 48 28.15 -2.76 14.63
CA ALA A 48 26.94 -3.57 14.85
C ALA A 48 26.64 -3.92 16.32
N ALA A 49 27.63 -3.86 17.21
CA ALA A 49 27.49 -4.26 18.61
C ALA A 49 26.39 -3.49 19.36
N ASP A 50 26.27 -2.18 19.11
CA ASP A 50 25.26 -1.33 19.75
C ASP A 50 23.85 -1.52 19.15
N TRP A 51 23.75 -2.17 17.98
CA TRP A 51 22.51 -2.33 17.22
C TRP A 51 21.92 -3.72 17.28
N GLN A 52 22.63 -4.69 17.84
CA GLN A 52 22.20 -6.08 17.80
C GLN A 52 20.79 -6.27 18.39
N ARG A 53 20.54 -5.72 19.58
CA ARG A 53 19.23 -5.85 20.24
C ARG A 53 18.11 -5.06 19.53
N PRO A 54 18.28 -3.77 19.16
CA PRO A 54 17.29 -3.08 18.33
C PRO A 54 16.96 -3.78 17.01
N LEU A 55 17.95 -4.42 16.36
CA LEU A 55 17.74 -5.19 15.13
C LEU A 55 16.95 -6.48 15.37
N GLU A 56 17.20 -7.15 16.50
CA GLU A 56 16.41 -8.32 16.94
C GLU A 56 14.94 -7.93 17.21
N ASP A 57 14.70 -6.73 17.75
CA ASP A 57 13.35 -6.21 18.04
C ASP A 57 12.55 -5.83 16.78
N LEU A 58 13.20 -5.65 15.61
CA LEU A 58 12.51 -5.28 14.36
C LEU A 58 11.47 -6.32 13.94
N GLY A 59 11.76 -7.61 14.10
CA GLY A 59 10.84 -8.68 13.73
C GLY A 59 9.50 -8.59 14.49
N PRO A 60 9.52 -8.62 15.83
CA PRO A 60 8.33 -8.42 16.66
C PRO A 60 7.60 -7.10 16.38
N VAL A 61 8.32 -6.00 16.15
CA VAL A 61 7.70 -4.71 15.82
C VAL A 61 6.98 -4.76 14.47
N VAL A 62 7.58 -5.38 13.46
CA VAL A 62 6.93 -5.56 12.15
C VAL A 62 5.71 -6.47 12.25
N GLU A 63 5.78 -7.54 13.04
CA GLU A 63 4.62 -8.41 13.30
C GLU A 63 3.47 -7.63 13.95
N LEU A 64 3.78 -6.80 14.95
CA LEU A 64 2.82 -5.91 15.59
C LEU A 64 2.20 -4.92 14.60
N LEU A 65 3.03 -4.25 13.79
CA LEU A 65 2.54 -3.29 12.80
C LEU A 65 1.68 -3.95 11.72
N SER A 66 1.99 -5.19 11.36
CA SER A 66 1.23 -5.96 10.36
C SER A 66 -0.23 -6.18 10.79
N VAL A 67 -0.50 -6.30 12.10
CA VAL A 67 -1.88 -6.38 12.61
C VAL A 67 -2.71 -5.16 12.20
N PHE A 68 -2.09 -3.99 12.07
CA PHE A 68 -2.74 -2.73 11.72
C PHE A 68 -2.64 -2.36 10.23
N ASP A 69 -2.10 -3.24 9.39
CA ASP A 69 -2.08 -2.99 7.94
C ASP A 69 -3.50 -3.00 7.38
N TRP A 70 -3.95 -1.82 6.96
CA TRP A 70 -5.24 -1.57 6.31
C TRP A 70 -5.47 -2.46 5.09
N LEU A 71 -4.39 -2.86 4.39
CA LEU A 71 -4.51 -3.73 3.23
C LEU A 71 -5.00 -5.13 3.60
N HIS A 72 -4.89 -5.58 4.85
CA HIS A 72 -5.54 -6.82 5.28
C HIS A 72 -7.06 -6.72 5.16
N ASP A 73 -7.64 -5.61 5.60
CA ASP A 73 -9.08 -5.42 5.52
C ASP A 73 -9.55 -5.29 4.09
N VAL A 74 -8.82 -4.49 3.28
CA VAL A 74 -9.09 -4.36 1.84
C VAL A 74 -9.06 -5.72 1.15
N ARG A 75 -8.09 -6.59 1.45
CA ARG A 75 -8.03 -7.96 0.91
C ARG A 75 -9.24 -8.79 1.31
N VAL A 76 -9.65 -8.72 2.58
CA VAL A 76 -10.78 -9.47 3.12
C VAL A 76 -12.10 -9.03 2.45
N ILE A 77 -12.39 -7.72 2.40
CA ILE A 77 -13.61 -7.22 1.76
C ILE A 77 -13.60 -7.37 0.23
N THR A 78 -12.41 -7.32 -0.41
CA THR A 78 -12.27 -7.62 -1.85
C THR A 78 -12.58 -9.08 -2.13
N THR A 79 -12.09 -9.98 -1.28
CA THR A 79 -12.38 -11.42 -1.39
C THR A 79 -13.88 -11.67 -1.21
N ALA A 80 -14.50 -11.06 -0.21
CA ALA A 80 -15.93 -11.17 0.02
C ALA A 80 -16.74 -10.64 -1.17
N ALA A 81 -16.46 -9.41 -1.63
CA ALA A 81 -17.14 -8.81 -2.78
C ALA A 81 -16.98 -9.63 -4.06
N PHE A 82 -15.80 -10.23 -4.27
CA PHE A 82 -15.56 -11.12 -5.41
C PHE A 82 -16.40 -12.40 -5.31
N VAL A 83 -16.35 -13.07 -4.16
CA VAL A 83 -17.09 -14.33 -3.95
C VAL A 83 -18.60 -14.10 -4.00
N ASP A 84 -19.10 -13.01 -3.42
CA ASP A 84 -20.53 -12.64 -3.46
C ASP A 84 -21.01 -12.44 -4.91
N ARG A 85 -20.16 -11.85 -5.76
CA ARG A 85 -20.52 -11.53 -7.15
C ARG A 85 -20.33 -12.70 -8.12
N PHE A 86 -19.26 -13.46 -7.98
CA PHE A 86 -18.82 -14.44 -8.99
C PHE A 86 -18.79 -15.89 -8.47
N GLY A 87 -18.86 -16.09 -7.15
CA GLY A 87 -18.70 -17.38 -6.51
C GLY A 87 -17.24 -17.73 -6.20
N ALA A 88 -17.05 -18.64 -5.24
CA ALA A 88 -15.73 -19.10 -4.82
C ALA A 88 -15.01 -19.86 -5.95
N GLY A 89 -13.73 -19.54 -6.18
CA GLY A 89 -12.91 -20.18 -7.20
C GLY A 89 -13.17 -19.70 -8.64
N ALA A 90 -14.05 -18.71 -8.84
CA ALA A 90 -14.31 -18.14 -10.15
C ALA A 90 -13.05 -17.52 -10.77
N ARG A 91 -12.98 -17.53 -12.10
CA ARG A 91 -11.93 -16.89 -12.90
C ARG A 91 -12.62 -15.98 -13.91
N VAL A 92 -12.40 -14.68 -13.79
CA VAL A 92 -13.04 -13.66 -14.64
C VAL A 92 -12.00 -12.67 -15.16
N PRO A 93 -12.18 -12.06 -16.34
CA PRO A 93 -11.26 -11.04 -16.84
C PRO A 93 -11.30 -9.79 -15.97
N LEU A 94 -10.14 -9.40 -15.40
CA LEU A 94 -10.09 -8.24 -14.50
C LEU A 94 -10.56 -6.96 -15.19
N ALA A 95 -10.16 -6.72 -16.45
CA ALA A 95 -10.51 -5.51 -17.19
C ALA A 95 -12.03 -5.31 -17.37
N GLU A 96 -12.81 -6.40 -17.41
CA GLU A 96 -14.26 -6.37 -17.60
C GLU A 96 -15.02 -6.09 -16.29
N HIS A 97 -14.40 -6.35 -15.14
CA HIS A 97 -15.06 -6.34 -13.84
C HIS A 97 -14.43 -5.42 -12.80
N ALA A 98 -13.24 -4.87 -13.08
CA ALA A 98 -12.48 -4.06 -12.13
C ALA A 98 -13.29 -2.87 -11.62
N GLU A 99 -13.98 -2.14 -12.50
CA GLU A 99 -14.76 -0.96 -12.09
C GLU A 99 -15.82 -1.31 -11.04
N GLY A 100 -16.64 -2.34 -11.31
CA GLY A 100 -17.69 -2.76 -10.40
C GLY A 100 -17.16 -3.37 -9.10
N LEU A 101 -16.02 -4.08 -9.15
CA LEU A 101 -15.35 -4.58 -7.95
C LEU A 101 -14.81 -3.43 -7.10
N VAL A 102 -14.15 -2.45 -7.72
CA VAL A 102 -13.62 -1.27 -7.02
C VAL A 102 -14.74 -0.50 -6.36
N GLN A 103 -15.85 -0.24 -7.05
CA GLN A 103 -17.01 0.46 -6.48
C GLN A 103 -17.54 -0.25 -5.23
N GLU A 104 -17.71 -1.57 -5.28
CA GLU A 104 -18.21 -2.34 -4.14
C GLU A 104 -17.21 -2.39 -2.98
N VAL A 105 -15.92 -2.58 -3.27
CA VAL A 105 -14.86 -2.57 -2.26
C VAL A 105 -14.75 -1.19 -1.60
N SER A 106 -14.80 -0.11 -2.37
CA SER A 106 -14.81 1.25 -1.84
C SER A 106 -16.03 1.52 -0.96
N ARG A 107 -17.21 1.03 -1.35
CA ARG A 107 -18.43 1.14 -0.52
C ARG A 107 -18.25 0.42 0.82
N ARG A 108 -17.76 -0.83 0.82
CA ARG A 108 -17.50 -1.59 2.06
C ARG A 108 -16.42 -0.94 2.92
N ALA A 109 -15.36 -0.43 2.30
CA ALA A 109 -14.27 0.27 2.97
C ALA A 109 -14.74 1.56 3.67
N ALA A 110 -15.64 2.32 3.05
CA ALA A 110 -16.22 3.51 3.66
C ALA A 110 -17.01 3.17 4.93
N VAL A 111 -17.88 2.14 4.87
CA VAL A 111 -18.63 1.66 6.06
C VAL A 111 -17.65 1.23 7.17
N MET A 112 -16.64 0.45 6.82
CA MET A 112 -15.64 -0.02 7.79
C MET A 112 -14.84 1.13 8.43
N GLY A 113 -14.55 2.19 7.69
CA GLY A 113 -13.93 3.40 8.22
C GLY A 113 -14.74 4.01 9.37
N GLU A 114 -16.06 4.14 9.20
CA GLU A 114 -16.96 4.63 10.24
C GLU A 114 -17.00 3.69 11.45
N VAL A 115 -17.06 2.37 11.23
CA VAL A 115 -17.05 1.38 12.32
C VAL A 115 -15.80 1.45 13.16
N TYR A 116 -14.64 1.71 12.54
CA TYR A 116 -13.39 1.81 13.28
C TYR A 116 -13.29 3.08 14.13
N LEU A 117 -14.03 4.13 13.76
CA LEU A 117 -14.14 5.36 14.55
C LEU A 117 -15.13 5.19 15.72
N ASP A 118 -16.30 4.60 15.47
CA ASP A 118 -17.39 4.53 16.44
C ASP A 118 -17.32 3.29 17.37
N GLY A 119 -16.60 2.24 16.96
CA GLY A 119 -16.40 1.02 17.74
C GLY A 119 -17.57 0.04 17.75
N ASP A 120 -18.65 0.30 17.00
CA ASP A 120 -19.78 -0.62 16.86
C ASP A 120 -19.50 -1.74 15.85
N THR A 121 -19.00 -2.86 16.36
CA THR A 121 -18.67 -4.04 15.54
C THR A 121 -19.86 -4.70 14.84
N THR A 122 -21.11 -4.41 15.23
CA THR A 122 -22.28 -5.00 14.57
C THR A 122 -22.42 -4.57 13.12
N ALA A 123 -21.90 -3.38 12.79
CA ALA A 123 -21.85 -2.84 11.44
C ALA A 123 -20.78 -3.50 10.54
N LEU A 124 -19.91 -4.37 11.08
CA LEU A 124 -19.03 -5.23 10.25
C LEU A 124 -19.77 -6.45 9.67
N THR A 125 -20.94 -6.79 10.23
CA THR A 125 -21.70 -7.98 9.82
C THR A 125 -22.05 -7.91 8.34
N GLY A 126 -21.58 -8.89 7.57
CA GLY A 126 -21.83 -8.96 6.13
C GLY A 126 -20.93 -8.08 5.25
N LEU A 127 -19.94 -7.39 5.82
CA LEU A 127 -18.89 -6.71 5.03
C LEU A 127 -17.80 -7.69 4.57
N GLY A 128 -17.39 -8.59 5.46
CA GLY A 128 -16.37 -9.60 5.22
C GLY A 128 -16.95 -10.96 4.79
N PRO A 129 -16.08 -11.96 4.56
CA PRO A 129 -16.50 -13.33 4.32
C PRO A 129 -17.29 -13.89 5.51
N ALA A 130 -18.19 -14.83 5.25
CA ALA A 130 -19.01 -15.49 6.27
C ALA A 130 -18.19 -16.29 7.31
N ASP A 131 -16.87 -16.42 7.13
CA ASP A 131 -15.99 -17.12 8.04
C ASP A 131 -15.61 -16.30 9.29
N GLY A 132 -16.05 -15.05 9.40
CA GLY A 132 -15.79 -14.17 10.54
C GLY A 132 -14.35 -13.64 10.62
N SER A 133 -13.58 -13.73 9.53
CA SER A 133 -12.17 -13.32 9.49
C SER A 133 -12.00 -11.82 9.75
N LEU A 134 -12.91 -10.98 9.26
CA LEU A 134 -12.88 -9.53 9.45
C LEU A 134 -13.09 -9.15 10.93
N GLU A 135 -14.08 -9.77 11.57
CA GLU A 135 -14.42 -9.57 12.97
C GLU A 135 -13.28 -10.06 13.88
N ARG A 136 -12.66 -11.20 13.55
CA ARG A 136 -11.48 -11.68 14.30
C ARG A 136 -10.29 -10.73 14.19
N LEU A 137 -10.03 -10.16 13.01
CA LEU A 137 -8.96 -9.20 12.80
C LEU A 137 -9.21 -7.91 13.59
N HIS A 138 -10.44 -7.38 13.55
CA HIS A 138 -10.82 -6.22 14.35
C HIS A 138 -10.68 -6.49 15.86
N ALA A 139 -11.14 -7.64 16.34
CA ALA A 139 -10.99 -8.03 17.74
C ALA A 139 -9.52 -8.18 18.16
N LEU A 140 -8.64 -8.66 17.28
CA LEU A 140 -7.20 -8.72 17.54
C LEU A 140 -6.61 -7.32 17.72
N ARG A 141 -6.93 -6.37 16.83
CA ARG A 141 -6.48 -4.97 16.94
C ARG A 141 -6.93 -4.32 18.25
N ARG A 142 -8.19 -4.53 18.64
CA ARG A 142 -8.71 -4.02 19.93
C ARG A 142 -7.90 -4.55 21.11
N ARG A 143 -7.63 -5.86 21.16
CA ARG A 143 -6.79 -6.46 22.23
C ARG A 143 -5.39 -5.86 22.27
N VAL A 144 -4.78 -5.60 21.11
CA VAL A 144 -3.45 -4.98 21.03
C VAL A 144 -3.49 -3.53 21.51
N ILE A 145 -4.45 -2.72 21.05
CA ILE A 145 -4.63 -1.34 21.51
C ILE A 145 -4.80 -1.29 23.03
N ASP A 146 -5.72 -2.09 23.57
CA ASP A 146 -6.02 -2.13 25.00
C ASP A 146 -4.80 -2.58 25.83
N ALA A 147 -3.91 -3.42 25.29
CA ALA A 147 -2.68 -3.84 25.93
C ALA A 147 -1.60 -2.74 25.95
N THR A 148 -1.58 -1.86 24.95
CA THR A 148 -0.61 -0.75 24.84
C THR A 148 -1.00 0.52 25.59
N GLN A 149 -2.26 0.63 26.01
CA GLN A 149 -2.78 1.79 26.77
C GLN A 149 -2.68 1.62 28.31
N ARG A 150 -2.13 0.50 28.78
CA ARG A 150 -1.88 0.22 30.21
C ARG A 150 -0.47 0.65 30.59
#